data_AF-A0A7C8ZWJ0-F1
#
_entry.id   AF-A0A7C8ZWJ0-F1
#
_cell.length_a   1.000
_cell.length_b   1.000
_cell.length_c   1.000
_cell.angle_alpha   90.00
_cell.angle_beta   90.00
_cell.angle_gamma   90.00
#
_symmetry.space_group_name_H-M   'P 1'
#
loop_
_entity.id
_entity.type
_entity.pdbx_description
1 polymer ?
#
loop_
_entity_poly.entity_id
_entity_poly.type
_entity_poly.pdbx_seq_one_letter_code
_entity_poly.pdbx_strand_id
1 'polypeptide(L)'
;TKELRVPLVYFETISPSGLWTYFYVPKMAQLGDLPFRGDDLDAQITSILGMEGYLRRRDLPSFCRTYEPNNQIIRLVCKQALYYPRAQGHILNTFDDLEAPLLSHMRNLCPNLYTIGPLHSLIRAKVEPTTS
;
A
#
# COMPACT_ATOMS: atom_id res chain seq x y z
N THR A 1 7.95 -4.08 -19.90
CA THR A 1 6.58 -4.27 -20.42
C THR A 1 6.24 -3.36 -21.58
N LYS A 2 6.57 -2.05 -21.53
CA LYS A 2 6.36 -1.13 -22.68
C LYS A 2 7.01 -1.62 -23.98
N GLU A 3 8.22 -2.17 -23.93
CA GLU A 3 8.91 -2.72 -25.10
C GLU A 3 8.23 -3.97 -25.67
N LEU A 4 7.64 -4.80 -24.80
CA LEU A 4 6.94 -6.04 -25.18
C LEU A 4 5.46 -5.81 -25.51
N ARG A 5 4.95 -4.58 -25.39
CA ARG A 5 3.53 -4.21 -25.56
C ARG A 5 2.53 -5.04 -24.72
N VAL A 6 3.00 -5.64 -23.62
CA VAL A 6 2.15 -6.38 -22.67
C VAL A 6 1.74 -5.45 -21.52
N PRO A 7 0.46 -5.40 -21.12
CA PRO A 7 0.04 -4.61 -19.96
C PRO A 7 0.62 -5.16 -18.67
N LEU A 8 1.14 -4.28 -17.82
CA LEU A 8 1.52 -4.62 -16.46
C LEU A 8 0.30 -4.40 -15.56
N VAL A 9 -0.10 -5.45 -14.85
CA VAL A 9 -1.16 -5.38 -13.84
C VAL A 9 -0.57 -5.88 -12.52
N TYR A 10 -0.69 -5.08 -11.47
CA TYR A 10 -0.28 -5.49 -10.13
C TYR A 10 -1.44 -6.16 -9.40
N PHE A 11 -1.13 -7.18 -8.62
CA PHE A 11 -2.02 -7.77 -7.64
C PHE A 11 -1.42 -7.58 -6.25
N GLU A 12 -2.15 -6.90 -5.37
CA GLU A 12 -1.69 -6.62 -4.02
C GLU A 12 -2.25 -7.61 -3.02
N THR A 13 -1.33 -8.14 -2.22
CA THR A 13 -1.62 -9.10 -1.16
C THR A 13 -1.84 -8.43 0.20
N ILE A 14 -1.49 -7.15 0.32
CA ILE A 14 -1.67 -6.34 1.53
C ILE A 14 -2.92 -5.46 1.40
N SER A 15 -3.40 -4.94 2.54
CA SER A 15 -4.51 -4.00 2.54
C SER A 15 -4.14 -2.67 1.86
N PRO A 16 -5.12 -1.94 1.29
CA PRO A 16 -4.98 -0.54 0.91
C PRO A 16 -4.26 0.31 1.94
N SER A 17 -4.64 0.23 3.22
CA SER A 17 -3.99 0.95 4.32
C SER A 17 -2.51 0.61 4.46
N GLY A 18 -2.14 -0.68 4.38
CA GLY A 18 -0.75 -1.11 4.37
C GLY A 18 0.00 -0.55 3.16
N LEU A 19 -0.56 -0.70 1.96
CA LEU A 19 0.07 -0.23 0.71
C LEU A 19 0.26 1.29 0.69
N TRP A 20 -0.70 2.04 1.25
CA TRP A 20 -0.61 3.49 1.33
C TRP A 20 0.63 3.95 2.11
N THR A 21 0.99 3.23 3.19
CA THR A 21 2.23 3.53 3.92
C THR A 21 3.47 3.40 3.03
N TYR A 22 3.49 2.45 2.08
CA TYR A 22 4.62 2.23 1.17
C TYR A 22 4.77 3.40 0.19
N PHE A 23 3.67 3.99 -0.30
CA PHE A 23 3.72 5.17 -1.18
C PHE A 23 4.27 6.41 -0.48
N TYR A 24 4.16 6.48 0.85
CA TYR A 24 4.69 7.58 1.64
C TYR A 24 6.12 7.37 2.12
N VAL A 25 6.70 6.16 1.98
CA VAL A 25 8.12 5.90 2.32
C VAL A 25 9.08 6.86 1.61
N PRO A 26 8.98 7.13 0.29
CA PRO A 26 9.82 8.14 -0.36
C PRO A 26 9.75 9.52 0.29
N LYS A 27 8.54 9.98 0.62
CA LYS A 27 8.31 11.30 1.23
C LYS A 27 8.88 11.34 2.65
N MET A 28 8.62 10.31 3.46
CA MET A 28 9.18 10.17 4.80
C MET A 28 10.72 10.14 4.77
N ALA A 29 11.32 9.43 3.81
CA ALA A 29 12.77 9.42 3.63
C ALA A 29 13.31 10.81 3.23
N GLN A 30 12.63 11.53 2.32
CA GLN A 30 13.03 12.88 1.92
C GLN A 30 12.94 13.90 3.06
N LEU A 31 11.93 13.78 3.93
CA LEU A 31 11.77 14.65 5.10
C LEU A 31 12.72 14.28 6.26
N GLY A 32 13.43 13.15 6.16
CA GLY A 32 14.30 12.66 7.22
C GLY A 32 13.55 12.02 8.39
N ASP A 33 12.28 11.62 8.19
CA ASP A 33 11.47 10.84 9.13
C ASP A 33 11.93 9.37 9.16
N LEU A 34 12.51 8.89 8.04
CA LEU A 34 13.12 7.56 7.93
C LEU A 34 14.62 7.66 7.65
N PRO A 35 15.47 6.84 8.32
CA PRO A 35 15.12 5.95 9.43
C PRO A 35 14.64 6.72 10.67
N PHE A 36 13.83 6.09 11.53
CA PHE A 36 13.32 6.78 12.72
C PHE A 36 14.46 7.27 13.61
N ARG A 37 14.32 8.49 14.12
CA ARG A 37 15.21 9.04 15.16
C ARG A 37 14.72 8.58 16.53
N GLY A 38 15.58 7.88 17.26
CA GLY A 38 15.27 7.32 18.58
C GLY A 38 14.39 6.08 18.54
N ASP A 39 14.05 5.56 19.71
CA ASP A 39 13.34 4.30 19.95
C ASP A 39 11.87 4.47 20.35
N ASP A 40 11.37 5.71 20.43
CA ASP A 40 9.96 5.97 20.71
C ASP A 40 9.11 5.44 19.55
N LEU A 41 8.47 4.29 19.79
CA LEU A 41 7.57 3.61 18.86
C LEU A 41 6.11 4.06 18.97
N ASP A 42 5.78 4.87 19.98
CA ASP A 42 4.44 5.46 20.16
C ASP A 42 4.31 6.84 19.50
N ALA A 43 5.43 7.44 19.08
CA ALA A 43 5.42 8.66 18.28
C ALA A 43 4.48 8.54 17.06
N GLN A 44 3.58 9.52 16.93
CA GLN A 44 2.60 9.60 15.85
C GLN A 44 3.26 9.92 14.51
N ILE A 45 2.66 9.39 13.44
CA ILE A 45 3.01 9.69 12.05
C ILE A 45 2.01 10.71 11.51
N THR A 46 2.50 11.85 11.08
CA THR A 46 1.69 12.95 10.53
C THR A 46 1.96 13.21 9.04
N SER A 47 2.91 12.50 8.44
CA SER A 47 3.36 12.75 7.06
C SER A 47 2.54 12.03 5.98
N ILE A 48 1.62 11.13 6.38
CA ILE A 48 0.79 10.28 5.50
C ILE A 48 -0.61 10.90 5.33
N LEU A 49 -0.95 11.26 4.09
CA LEU A 49 -2.24 11.87 3.76
C LEU A 49 -3.40 10.92 4.07
N GLY A 50 -4.44 11.43 4.74
CA GLY A 50 -5.63 10.67 5.09
C GLY A 50 -5.43 9.68 6.25
N MET A 51 -4.25 9.71 6.88
CA MET A 51 -3.91 8.88 8.05
C MET A 51 -3.12 9.69 9.09
N GLU A 52 -3.19 11.02 9.05
CA GLU A 52 -2.45 11.91 9.93
C GLU A 52 -2.86 11.67 11.39
N GLY A 53 -1.87 11.37 12.25
CA GLY A 53 -2.10 11.14 13.67
C GLY A 53 -2.78 9.81 14.01
N TYR A 54 -3.20 9.03 13.01
CA TYR A 54 -3.81 7.70 13.21
C TYR A 54 -2.75 6.63 13.47
N LEU A 55 -1.66 6.65 12.70
CA LEU A 55 -0.58 5.66 12.80
C LEU A 55 0.51 6.12 13.78
N ARG A 56 1.11 5.15 14.45
CA ARG A 56 2.37 5.30 15.20
C ARG A 56 3.50 4.62 14.45
N ARG A 57 4.74 4.89 14.85
CA ARG A 57 5.93 4.23 14.27
C ARG A 57 5.88 2.70 14.34
N ARG A 58 5.26 2.11 15.37
CA ARG A 58 5.06 0.64 15.48
C ARG A 58 4.07 0.07 14.45
N ASP A 59 3.14 0.89 13.96
CA ASP A 59 2.10 0.45 13.02
C ASP A 59 2.60 0.46 11.56
N LEU A 60 3.71 1.16 11.29
CA LEU A 60 4.36 1.14 9.99
C LEU A 60 4.99 -0.23 9.69
N PRO A 61 5.27 -0.55 8.41
CA PRO A 61 5.95 -1.77 8.03
C PRO A 61 7.28 -1.95 8.79
N SER A 62 7.65 -3.20 9.07
CA SER A 62 8.83 -3.49 9.90
C SER A 62 10.14 -2.92 9.37
N PHE A 63 10.28 -2.80 8.06
CA PHE A 63 11.47 -2.21 7.45
C PHE A 63 11.59 -0.70 7.73
N CYS A 64 10.52 0.01 8.08
CA CYS A 64 10.57 1.42 8.49
C CYS A 64 11.25 1.58 9.86
N ARG A 65 11.26 0.54 10.70
CA ARG A 65 11.91 0.54 12.03
C ARG A 65 13.40 0.25 11.99
N THR A 66 14.02 0.20 10.80
CA THR A 66 15.48 0.09 10.67
C THR A 66 16.14 1.42 11.02
N TYR A 67 17.31 1.37 11.65
CA TYR A 67 18.17 2.55 11.88
C TYR A 67 19.19 2.77 10.74
N GLU A 68 19.21 1.87 9.76
CA GLU A 68 20.17 1.86 8.66
C GLU A 68 19.79 2.87 7.57
N PRO A 69 20.58 3.94 7.35
CA PRO A 69 20.27 4.95 6.33
C PRO A 69 20.26 4.39 4.89
N ASN A 70 20.98 3.29 4.66
CA ASN A 70 21.12 2.63 3.35
C ASN A 70 20.38 1.30 3.26
N ASN A 71 19.28 1.13 4.01
CA ASN A 71 18.50 -0.10 4.00
C ASN A 71 18.01 -0.47 2.58
N GLN A 72 18.36 -1.67 2.13
CA GLN A 72 18.03 -2.14 0.77
C GLN A 72 16.52 -2.27 0.54
N ILE A 73 15.75 -2.62 1.58
CA ILE A 73 14.29 -2.74 1.50
C ILE A 73 13.67 -1.36 1.33
N ILE A 74 14.10 -0.35 2.10
CA ILE A 74 13.63 1.04 1.91
C ILE A 74 13.91 1.51 0.48
N ARG A 75 15.11 1.27 -0.05
CA ARG A 75 15.44 1.63 -1.44
C ARG A 75 14.55 0.93 -2.46
N LEU A 76 14.28 -0.37 -2.26
CA LEU A 76 13.37 -1.14 -3.11
C LEU A 76 11.94 -0.58 -3.05
N VAL A 77 11.42 -0.31 -1.85
CA VAL A 77 10.08 0.25 -1.64
C VAL A 77 9.98 1.64 -2.27
N CYS A 78 10.98 2.49 -2.08
CA CYS A 78 11.02 3.81 -2.73
C CYS A 78 10.95 3.69 -4.26
N LYS A 79 11.69 2.74 -4.83
CA LYS A 79 11.62 2.46 -6.26
C LYS A 79 10.22 1.99 -6.65
N GLN A 80 9.66 0.99 -5.96
CA GLN A 80 8.34 0.44 -6.29
C GLN A 80 7.24 1.50 -6.17
N ALA A 81 7.24 2.34 -5.14
CA ALA A 81 6.28 3.44 -4.98
C ALA A 81 6.25 4.41 -6.17
N LEU A 82 7.38 4.62 -6.85
CA LEU A 82 7.46 5.47 -8.04
C LEU A 82 7.00 4.77 -9.33
N TYR A 83 7.20 3.45 -9.42
CA TYR A 83 6.83 2.66 -10.60
C TYR A 83 5.42 2.12 -10.55
N TYR A 84 4.90 1.85 -9.35
CA TYR A 84 3.61 1.25 -9.12
C TYR A 84 2.52 2.01 -9.89
N PRO A 85 2.34 3.34 -9.73
CA PRO A 85 1.27 4.09 -10.41
C PRO A 85 1.35 4.10 -11.94
N ARG A 86 2.47 3.65 -12.51
CA ARG A 86 2.71 3.61 -13.97
C ARG A 86 2.19 2.32 -14.61
N ALA A 87 1.72 1.35 -13.83
CA ALA A 87 1.09 0.15 -14.35
C ALA A 87 -0.26 0.47 -15.00
N GLN A 88 -0.73 -0.43 -15.85
CA GLN A 88 -2.00 -0.28 -16.56
C GLN A 88 -3.20 -0.69 -15.70
N GLY A 89 -2.97 -1.45 -14.62
CA GLY A 89 -4.03 -1.85 -13.68
C GLY A 89 -3.50 -2.29 -12.33
N HIS A 90 -4.35 -2.15 -11.33
CA HIS A 90 -4.09 -2.48 -9.93
C HIS A 90 -5.26 -3.26 -9.36
N ILE A 91 -5.00 -4.45 -8.83
CA ILE A 91 -6.00 -5.30 -8.23
C ILE A 91 -5.70 -5.40 -6.74
N LEU A 92 -6.68 -5.02 -5.92
CA LEU A 92 -6.60 -5.13 -4.46
C LEU A 92 -7.61 -6.17 -3.97
N ASN A 93 -7.16 -7.04 -3.07
CA ASN A 93 -8.02 -7.98 -2.34
C ASN A 93 -8.74 -7.29 -1.17
N THR A 94 -9.59 -6.32 -1.49
CA THR A 94 -10.43 -5.56 -0.55
C THR A 94 -11.75 -5.18 -1.26
N PHE A 95 -12.68 -4.55 -0.55
CA PHE A 95 -13.94 -4.02 -1.08
C PHE A 95 -14.12 -2.56 -0.69
N ASP A 96 -14.88 -1.79 -1.48
CA ASP A 96 -14.96 -0.34 -1.35
C ASP A 96 -15.39 0.13 0.03
N ASP A 97 -16.46 -0.45 0.59
CA ASP A 97 -17.03 0.01 1.86
C ASP A 97 -16.06 -0.15 3.06
N LEU A 98 -15.05 -1.01 2.96
CA LEU A 98 -14.07 -1.22 4.05
C LEU A 98 -13.11 -0.04 4.19
N GLU A 99 -12.67 0.54 3.07
CA GLU A 99 -11.57 1.52 3.02
C GLU A 99 -11.89 2.69 2.07
N ALA A 100 -13.16 3.04 1.90
CA ALA A 100 -13.64 3.99 0.89
C ALA A 100 -12.86 5.32 0.85
N PRO A 101 -12.61 6.03 1.96
CA PRO A 101 -11.86 7.29 1.92
C PRO A 101 -10.43 7.10 1.40
N LEU A 102 -9.79 5.99 1.77
CA LEU A 102 -8.43 5.71 1.35
C LEU A 102 -8.36 5.32 -0.13
N LEU A 103 -9.30 4.48 -0.58
CA LEU A 103 -9.41 4.08 -1.98
C LEU A 103 -9.65 5.29 -2.88
N SER A 104 -10.39 6.31 -2.44
CA SER A 104 -10.51 7.58 -3.16
C SER A 104 -9.17 8.27 -3.37
N HIS A 105 -8.31 8.34 -2.35
CA HIS A 105 -6.95 8.89 -2.49
C HIS A 105 -6.09 8.03 -3.43
N MET A 106 -6.17 6.71 -3.30
CA MET A 106 -5.42 5.79 -4.15
C MET A 106 -5.82 5.89 -5.62
N ARG A 107 -7.11 6.09 -5.93
CA ARG A 107 -7.59 6.25 -7.32
C ARG A 107 -7.06 7.52 -7.98
N ASN A 108 -6.75 8.57 -7.22
CA ASN A 108 -6.08 9.75 -7.77
C ASN A 108 -4.65 9.44 -8.23
N LEU A 109 -3.97 8.50 -7.57
CA LEU A 109 -2.63 8.06 -7.93
C LEU A 109 -2.66 6.94 -9.01
N CYS A 110 -3.60 6.02 -8.88
CA CYS A 110 -3.78 4.81 -9.66
C CYS A 110 -5.21 4.76 -10.21
N PRO A 111 -5.52 5.43 -11.34
CA PRO A 111 -6.90 5.53 -11.85
C PRO A 111 -7.56 4.17 -12.15
N ASN A 112 -6.77 3.19 -12.58
CA ASN A 112 -7.23 1.83 -12.91
C ASN A 112 -7.08 0.88 -11.72
N LEU A 113 -7.76 1.19 -10.61
CA LEU A 113 -7.71 0.43 -9.37
C LEU A 113 -9.02 -0.33 -9.12
N TYR A 114 -8.90 -1.65 -8.98
CA TYR A 114 -9.99 -2.60 -8.89
C TYR A 114 -9.97 -3.32 -7.54
N THR A 115 -11.07 -3.22 -6.82
CA THR A 115 -11.35 -3.91 -5.56
C THR A 115 -12.11 -5.20 -5.87
N ILE A 116 -11.47 -6.36 -5.71
CA ILE A 116 -12.08 -7.67 -6.02
C ILE A 116 -12.24 -8.58 -4.81
N GLY A 117 -12.03 -8.02 -3.62
CA GLY A 117 -12.06 -8.75 -2.38
C GLY A 117 -13.44 -8.79 -1.71
N PRO A 118 -13.54 -9.52 -0.59
CA PRO A 118 -12.49 -10.41 -0.10
C PRO A 118 -12.50 -11.75 -0.87
N LEU A 119 -11.36 -12.15 -1.42
CA LEU A 119 -11.22 -13.33 -2.29
C LEU A 119 -11.73 -14.62 -1.63
N HIS A 120 -11.56 -14.77 -0.31
CA HIS A 120 -12.03 -15.95 0.41
C HIS A 120 -13.56 -16.09 0.37
N SER A 121 -14.31 -14.98 0.31
CA SER A 121 -15.77 -15.01 0.21
C SER A 121 -16.24 -15.35 -1.20
N LEU A 122 -15.50 -14.91 -2.22
CA LEU A 122 -15.78 -15.27 -3.62
C LEU A 122 -15.62 -16.76 -3.90
N ILE A 123 -14.66 -17.41 -3.23
CA ILE A 123 -14.46 -18.87 -3.35
C ILE A 123 -15.64 -19.61 -2.71
N ARG A 124 -16.10 -19.19 -1.52
CA ARG A 124 -17.22 -19.83 -0.83
C ARG A 124 -18.50 -19.80 -1.67
N ALA A 125 -18.82 -18.67 -2.31
CA ALA A 125 -19.98 -18.55 -3.20
C ALA A 125 -19.92 -19.48 -4.43
N LYS A 126 -18.73 -19.94 -4.85
CA LYS A 126 -18.58 -20.91 -5.96
C LYS A 126 -18.61 -22.37 -5.52
N VAL A 127 -18.38 -22.63 -4.23
CA VAL A 127 -18.31 -23.98 -3.65
C VAL A 127 -19.64 -24.37 -3.00
N GLU A 128 -20.42 -23.40 -2.51
CA GLU A 128 -21.79 -23.65 -2.07
C GLU A 128 -22.65 -24.05 -3.28
N PRO A 129 -23.32 -25.22 -3.27
CA PRO A 129 -24.24 -25.57 -4.34
C PRO A 129 -25.36 -24.54 -4.35
N THR A 130 -25.71 -24.01 -5.52
CA THR A 130 -26.92 -23.23 -5.72
C THR A 130 -28.11 -24.09 -5.31
N THR A 131 -28.54 -23.97 -4.06
CA THR A 131 -29.82 -24.50 -3.61
C THR A 131 -30.90 -23.72 -4.35
N SER A 132 -31.45 -24.35 -5.39
CA SER A 132 -32.71 -23.94 -6.02
C SER A 132 -33.89 -24.24 -5.11
#